data_AF-A0A9W5QI05-F1
#
_entry.id   AF-A0A9W5QI05-F1
#
_cell.length_a   1.000
_cell.length_b   1.000
_cell.length_c   1.000
_cell.angle_alpha   90.00
_cell.angle_beta   90.00
_cell.angle_gamma   90.00
#
_symmetry.space_group_name_H-M   'P 1'
#
loop_
_entity.id
_entity.type
_entity.pdbx_description
1 polymer ?
#
loop_
_entity_poly.entity_id
_entity_poly.type
_entity_poly.pdbx_seq_one_letter_code
_entity_poly.pdbx_strand_id
1 'polypeptide(L)'
;MNPSSLKVTGAWFQVGGNLTAAIGTTRGFIGEEKVESDLVIVGSSLQALGYILQIIASKYDDGEEKRENQNIGLENQSKLLDQIGIELLALGNISNVIGTYFNINEQLKENDYLIITGNSLQSIGAFLGVEAALVDINVLQKIIILGNSMQSLGAGLQAYQGVLNVLKDEKENKDNIFDKKDERIIALIGIWIQAIGTLISAIGITAIEEENRLENNEKSEILI
;
A
#
# COMPACT_ATOMS: atom_id res chain seq x y z
N MET A 1 2.19 -13.41 -19.88
CA MET A 1 3.26 -12.83 -19.04
C MET A 1 3.63 -13.84 -17.96
N ASN A 2 4.90 -13.95 -17.58
CA ASN A 2 5.32 -14.78 -16.46
C ASN A 2 4.81 -14.15 -15.13
N PRO A 3 4.21 -14.90 -14.20
CA PRO A 3 3.77 -14.42 -12.88
C PRO A 3 4.82 -13.60 -12.12
N SER A 4 6.10 -13.96 -12.19
CA SER A 4 7.21 -13.21 -11.59
C SER A 4 7.28 -11.76 -12.07
N SER A 5 7.19 -11.57 -13.38
CA SER A 5 7.18 -10.26 -14.02
C SER A 5 5.97 -9.44 -13.58
N LEU A 6 4.82 -10.08 -13.32
CA LEU A 6 3.63 -9.39 -12.81
C LEU A 6 3.81 -8.92 -11.36
N LYS A 7 4.43 -9.72 -10.47
CA LYS A 7 4.70 -9.31 -9.07
C LYS A 7 5.58 -8.06 -9.01
N VAL A 8 6.69 -8.08 -9.75
CA VAL A 8 7.65 -6.96 -9.80
C VAL A 8 7.03 -5.73 -10.47
N THR A 9 6.34 -5.92 -11.60
CA THR A 9 5.64 -4.82 -12.29
C THR A 9 4.63 -4.17 -11.35
N GLY A 10 3.81 -4.98 -10.67
CA GLY A 10 2.83 -4.50 -9.70
C GLY A 10 3.46 -3.68 -8.58
N ALA A 11 4.59 -4.13 -8.01
CA ALA A 11 5.30 -3.39 -6.97
C ALA A 11 5.76 -2.00 -7.45
N TRP A 12 6.29 -1.90 -8.67
CA TRP A 12 6.74 -0.61 -9.21
C TRP A 12 5.59 0.33 -9.61
N PHE A 13 4.43 -0.20 -10.00
CA PHE A 13 3.20 0.60 -10.13
C PHE A 13 2.79 1.21 -8.79
N GLN A 14 2.91 0.45 -7.69
CA GLN A 14 2.64 0.98 -6.34
C GLN A 14 3.62 2.10 -5.96
N VAL A 15 4.91 1.95 -6.29
CA VAL A 15 5.92 3.01 -6.05
C VAL A 15 5.55 4.29 -6.80
N GLY A 16 5.30 4.18 -8.11
CA GLY A 16 4.93 5.33 -8.93
C GLY A 16 3.64 6.00 -8.43
N GLY A 17 2.65 5.19 -8.04
CA GLY A 17 1.41 5.67 -7.48
C GLY A 17 1.56 6.39 -6.14
N ASN A 18 2.32 5.83 -5.20
CA ASN A 18 2.57 6.47 -3.90
C ASN A 18 3.35 7.78 -4.04
N LEU A 19 4.39 7.81 -4.88
CA LEU A 19 5.14 9.05 -5.14
C LEU A 19 4.25 10.12 -5.76
N THR A 20 3.39 9.75 -6.72
CA THR A 20 2.45 10.68 -7.36
C THR A 20 1.47 11.25 -6.34
N ALA A 21 0.89 10.41 -5.48
CA ALA A 21 -0.02 10.84 -4.43
C ALA A 21 0.68 11.74 -3.40
N ALA A 22 1.89 11.38 -2.94
CA ALA A 22 2.68 12.19 -2.00
C ALA A 22 3.04 13.57 -2.56
N ILE A 23 3.40 13.64 -3.85
CA ILE A 23 3.60 14.91 -4.56
C ILE A 23 2.29 15.70 -4.59
N GLY A 24 1.16 15.07 -4.93
CA GLY A 24 -0.17 15.68 -4.90
C GLY A 24 -0.50 16.30 -3.54
N THR A 25 -0.40 15.53 -2.47
CA THR A 25 -0.63 16.02 -1.10
C THR A 25 0.32 17.15 -0.72
N THR A 26 1.59 17.10 -1.16
CA THR A 26 2.54 18.20 -0.93
C THR A 26 2.09 19.48 -1.64
N ARG A 27 1.62 19.39 -2.90
CA ARG A 27 1.07 20.53 -3.65
C ARG A 27 -0.15 21.10 -2.95
N GLY A 28 -1.05 20.25 -2.47
CA GLY A 28 -2.19 20.64 -1.65
C GLY A 28 -1.79 21.38 -0.37
N PHE A 29 -0.79 20.88 0.35
CA PHE A 29 -0.27 21.47 1.58
C PHE A 29 0.29 22.89 1.38
N ILE A 30 0.87 23.18 0.21
CA ILE A 30 1.39 24.52 -0.12
C ILE A 30 0.34 25.45 -0.76
N GLY A 31 -0.92 25.01 -0.85
CA GLY A 31 -2.06 25.82 -1.29
C GLY A 31 -2.61 25.50 -2.68
N GLU A 32 -2.16 24.42 -3.33
CA GLU A 32 -2.64 24.01 -4.66
C GLU A 32 -3.66 22.85 -4.59
N GLU A 33 -4.75 23.07 -3.87
CA GLU A 33 -5.76 22.03 -3.53
C GLU A 33 -6.37 21.33 -4.77
N LYS A 34 -6.56 22.05 -5.89
CA LYS A 34 -7.06 21.42 -7.13
C LYS A 34 -6.10 20.38 -7.72
N VAL A 35 -4.79 20.69 -7.66
CA VAL A 35 -3.75 19.80 -8.20
C VAL A 35 -3.57 18.58 -7.31
N GLU A 36 -3.79 18.74 -6.00
CA GLU A 36 -3.75 17.63 -5.04
C GLU A 36 -4.73 16.53 -5.40
N SER A 37 -6.02 16.84 -5.54
CA SER A 37 -7.05 15.82 -5.75
C SER A 37 -6.79 15.00 -7.02
N ASP A 38 -6.42 15.67 -8.12
CA ASP A 38 -6.11 15.00 -9.39
C ASP A 38 -4.91 14.03 -9.24
N LEU A 39 -3.83 14.49 -8.60
CA LEU A 39 -2.63 13.66 -8.41
C LEU A 39 -2.84 12.54 -7.39
N VAL A 40 -3.61 12.76 -6.33
CA VAL A 40 -3.97 11.72 -5.36
C VAL A 40 -4.83 10.64 -6.03
N ILE A 41 -5.80 11.01 -6.86
CA ILE A 41 -6.63 10.05 -7.62
C ILE A 41 -5.77 9.21 -8.57
N VAL A 42 -4.90 9.85 -9.36
CA VAL A 42 -3.99 9.13 -10.28
C VAL A 42 -3.05 8.22 -9.49
N GLY A 43 -2.47 8.73 -8.41
CA GLY A 43 -1.55 7.99 -7.56
C GLY A 43 -2.19 6.75 -6.93
N SER A 44 -3.33 6.90 -6.28
CA SER A 44 -4.07 5.77 -5.67
C SER A 44 -4.58 4.78 -6.72
N SER A 45 -4.94 5.25 -7.93
CA SER A 45 -5.34 4.35 -9.03
C SER A 45 -4.17 3.47 -9.49
N LEU A 46 -2.96 4.03 -9.64
CA LEU A 46 -1.76 3.27 -9.99
C LEU A 46 -1.38 2.26 -8.90
N GLN A 47 -1.55 2.63 -7.62
CA GLN A 47 -1.35 1.71 -6.50
C GLN A 47 -2.34 0.54 -6.54
N ALA A 48 -3.64 0.83 -6.68
CA ALA A 48 -4.67 -0.20 -6.77
C ALA A 48 -4.38 -1.18 -7.93
N LEU A 49 -4.01 -0.66 -9.10
CA LEU A 49 -3.60 -1.48 -10.25
C LEU A 49 -2.40 -2.36 -9.89
N GLY A 50 -1.38 -1.79 -9.24
CA GLY A 50 -0.20 -2.53 -8.84
C GLY A 50 -0.50 -3.69 -7.89
N TYR A 51 -1.37 -3.50 -6.90
CA TYR A 51 -1.83 -4.57 -6.02
C TYR A 51 -2.67 -5.63 -6.77
N ILE A 52 -3.53 -5.22 -7.69
CA ILE A 52 -4.31 -6.16 -8.53
C ILE A 52 -3.39 -7.05 -9.36
N LEU A 53 -2.31 -6.51 -9.93
CA LEU A 53 -1.32 -7.31 -10.67
C LEU A 53 -0.65 -8.36 -9.77
N GLN A 54 -0.38 -8.02 -8.50
CA GLN A 54 0.17 -8.96 -7.52
C GLN A 54 -0.84 -10.05 -7.12
N ILE A 55 -2.12 -9.71 -6.95
CA ILE A 55 -3.21 -10.68 -6.72
C ILE A 55 -3.33 -11.66 -7.89
N ILE A 56 -3.23 -11.16 -9.12
CA ILE A 56 -3.26 -12.02 -10.31
C ILE A 56 -2.03 -12.94 -10.30
N ALA A 57 -0.85 -12.41 -10.00
CA ALA A 57 0.38 -13.19 -9.98
C ALA A 57 0.38 -14.28 -8.90
N SER A 58 -0.14 -14.01 -7.71
CA SER A 58 -0.19 -14.99 -6.61
C SER A 58 -1.09 -16.18 -6.93
N LYS A 59 -2.18 -15.97 -7.68
CA LYS A 59 -3.08 -17.05 -8.14
C LYS A 59 -2.44 -18.02 -9.14
N TYR A 60 -1.43 -17.59 -9.89
CA TYR A 60 -0.69 -18.48 -10.79
C TYR A 60 0.32 -19.36 -10.04
N ASP A 61 0.85 -18.88 -8.92
CA ASP A 61 1.82 -19.61 -8.08
C ASP A 61 1.18 -20.74 -7.26
N ASP A 62 -0.13 -20.65 -6.99
CA ASP A 62 -0.89 -21.72 -6.30
C ASP A 62 -1.10 -22.98 -7.16
N GLY A 63 -0.70 -22.97 -8.44
CA GLY A 63 -0.93 -24.06 -9.38
C GLY A 63 0.09 -25.21 -9.34
N GLU A 64 1.30 -25.02 -8.79
CA GLU A 64 2.43 -25.95 -9.05
C GLU A 64 3.05 -26.70 -7.87
N GLU A 65 2.70 -26.47 -6.59
CA GLU A 65 3.32 -27.27 -5.51
C GLU A 65 2.35 -27.85 -4.49
N LYS A 66 1.97 -29.11 -4.73
CA LYS A 66 1.63 -30.04 -3.64
C LYS A 66 2.95 -30.62 -3.08
N ARG A 67 3.66 -29.86 -2.24
CA ARG A 67 4.72 -30.44 -1.41
C ARG A 67 4.11 -30.90 -0.09
N GLU A 68 3.95 -32.21 0.06
CA GLU A 68 3.62 -32.85 1.33
C GLU A 68 4.81 -32.70 2.29
N ASN A 69 4.70 -31.82 3.30
CA ASN A 69 5.50 -31.93 4.53
C ASN A 69 4.89 -31.12 5.69
N GLN A 70 5.08 -31.62 6.91
CA GLN A 70 4.30 -31.39 8.14
C GLN A 70 4.18 -29.94 8.70
N ASN A 71 4.62 -28.89 7.99
CA ASN A 71 4.45 -27.47 8.36
C ASN A 71 3.30 -26.74 7.62
N ILE A 72 2.49 -27.49 6.87
CA ILE A 72 1.38 -27.01 6.01
C ILE A 72 0.48 -25.94 6.67
N GLY A 73 0.19 -26.06 7.96
CA GLY A 73 -0.74 -25.15 8.64
C GLY A 73 -0.25 -23.70 8.72
N LEU A 74 1.01 -23.49 9.12
CA LEU A 74 1.58 -22.16 9.34
C LEU A 74 1.93 -21.46 8.01
N GLU A 75 2.42 -22.22 7.03
CA GLU A 75 2.73 -21.71 5.69
C GLU A 75 1.46 -21.31 4.93
N ASN A 76 0.41 -22.13 4.97
CA ASN A 76 -0.88 -21.78 4.38
C ASN A 76 -1.51 -20.56 5.05
N GLN A 77 -1.35 -20.43 6.37
CA GLN A 77 -1.84 -19.27 7.08
C GLN A 77 -1.07 -18.00 6.69
N SER A 78 0.27 -18.06 6.58
CA SER A 78 1.09 -16.94 6.10
C SER A 78 0.68 -16.50 4.69
N LYS A 79 0.55 -17.45 3.76
CA LYS A 79 0.11 -17.17 2.38
C LYS A 79 -1.28 -16.53 2.32
N LEU A 80 -2.21 -17.01 3.15
CA LEU A 80 -3.55 -16.44 3.25
C LEU A 80 -3.51 -15.01 3.82
N LEU A 81 -2.71 -14.75 4.85
CA LEU A 81 -2.56 -13.41 5.43
C LEU A 81 -1.96 -12.42 4.42
N ASP A 82 -0.96 -12.85 3.64
CA ASP A 82 -0.40 -12.02 2.57
C ASP A 82 -1.43 -11.70 1.48
N GLN A 83 -2.19 -12.71 1.02
CA GLN A 83 -3.26 -12.51 0.03
C GLN A 83 -4.33 -11.54 0.51
N ILE A 84 -4.84 -11.73 1.73
CA ILE A 84 -5.80 -10.81 2.34
C ILE A 84 -5.18 -9.41 2.47
N GLY A 85 -3.91 -9.34 2.88
CA GLY A 85 -3.18 -8.08 3.01
C GLY A 85 -3.16 -7.28 1.71
N ILE A 86 -2.80 -7.93 0.60
CA ILE A 86 -2.77 -7.32 -0.74
C ILE A 86 -4.18 -6.89 -1.20
N GLU A 87 -5.21 -7.70 -0.92
CA GLU A 87 -6.59 -7.33 -1.24
C GLU A 87 -7.07 -6.09 -0.48
N LEU A 88 -6.76 -5.99 0.82
CA LEU A 88 -7.10 -4.82 1.64
C LEU A 88 -6.37 -3.56 1.17
N LEU A 89 -5.11 -3.69 0.73
CA LEU A 89 -4.33 -2.60 0.14
C LEU A 89 -4.96 -2.09 -1.18
N ALA A 90 -5.42 -3.01 -2.04
CA ALA A 90 -6.12 -2.66 -3.28
C ALA A 90 -7.46 -1.96 -3.00
N LEU A 91 -8.28 -2.55 -2.13
CA LEU A 91 -9.59 -1.98 -1.75
C LEU A 91 -9.45 -0.62 -1.07
N GLY A 92 -8.44 -0.46 -0.21
CA GLY A 92 -8.19 0.80 0.46
C GLY A 92 -7.82 1.91 -0.52
N ASN A 93 -6.99 1.62 -1.54
CA ASN A 93 -6.69 2.58 -2.60
C ASN A 93 -7.92 2.94 -3.44
N ILE A 94 -8.78 1.97 -3.76
CA ILE A 94 -10.04 2.23 -4.47
C ILE A 94 -10.96 3.15 -3.64
N SER A 95 -11.09 2.89 -2.33
CA SER A 95 -11.87 3.73 -1.43
C SER A 95 -11.34 5.17 -1.39
N ASN A 96 -10.02 5.35 -1.34
CA ASN A 96 -9.39 6.67 -1.39
C ASN A 96 -9.69 7.40 -2.71
N VAL A 97 -9.65 6.70 -3.85
CA VAL A 97 -10.01 7.28 -5.15
C VAL A 97 -11.45 7.79 -5.14
N ILE A 98 -12.40 6.96 -4.67
CA ILE A 98 -13.81 7.31 -4.64
C ILE A 98 -14.05 8.52 -3.72
N GLY A 99 -13.53 8.48 -2.48
CA GLY A 99 -13.68 9.58 -1.53
C GLY A 99 -13.06 10.89 -2.04
N THR A 100 -11.85 10.82 -2.59
CA THR A 100 -11.17 12.00 -3.16
C THR A 100 -11.92 12.55 -4.36
N TYR A 101 -12.41 11.68 -5.25
CA TYR A 101 -13.20 12.10 -6.41
C TYR A 101 -14.48 12.84 -6.03
N PHE A 102 -15.21 12.35 -5.02
CA PHE A 102 -16.42 13.04 -4.57
C PHE A 102 -16.10 14.38 -3.91
N ASN A 103 -14.99 14.49 -3.17
CA ASN A 103 -14.53 15.75 -2.58
C ASN A 103 -14.13 16.82 -3.62
N ILE A 104 -13.83 16.46 -4.87
CA ILE A 104 -13.62 17.45 -5.95
C ILE A 104 -14.88 18.28 -6.20
N ASN A 105 -16.05 17.63 -6.14
CA ASN A 105 -17.32 18.29 -6.44
C ASN A 105 -17.86 19.02 -5.20
N GLU A 106 -17.95 18.30 -4.10
CA GLU A 106 -18.47 18.81 -2.83
C GLU A 106 -17.79 18.09 -1.68
N GLN A 107 -17.21 18.85 -0.75
CA GLN A 107 -16.54 18.28 0.41
C GLN A 107 -17.57 17.89 1.47
N LEU A 108 -17.78 16.59 1.63
CA LEU A 108 -18.75 16.00 2.55
C LEU A 108 -18.05 15.07 3.54
N LYS A 109 -18.56 14.99 4.77
CA LYS A 109 -18.00 14.11 5.82
C LYS A 109 -18.01 12.64 5.40
N GLU A 110 -19.03 12.22 4.66
CA GLU A 110 -19.17 10.88 4.10
C GLU A 110 -18.00 10.52 3.18
N ASN A 111 -17.52 11.48 2.39
CA ASN A 111 -16.37 11.29 1.51
C ASN A 111 -15.07 11.16 2.31
N ASP A 112 -14.92 11.95 3.37
CA ASP A 112 -13.77 11.86 4.28
C ASP A 112 -13.76 10.52 5.03
N TYR A 113 -14.92 9.97 5.40
CA TYR A 113 -15.01 8.60 5.93
C TYR A 113 -14.55 7.54 4.94
N LEU A 114 -14.79 7.71 3.63
CA LEU A 114 -14.26 6.79 2.61
C LEU A 114 -12.73 6.85 2.54
N ILE A 115 -12.12 8.03 2.67
CA ILE A 115 -10.67 8.20 2.69
C ILE A 115 -10.07 7.62 3.99
N ILE A 116 -10.69 7.88 5.14
CA ILE A 116 -10.28 7.32 6.44
C ILE A 116 -10.34 5.78 6.40
N THR A 117 -11.45 5.24 5.88
CA THR A 117 -11.63 3.79 5.73
C THR A 117 -10.58 3.22 4.78
N GLY A 118 -10.34 3.87 3.65
CA GLY A 118 -9.35 3.43 2.67
C GLY A 118 -7.93 3.40 3.21
N ASN A 119 -7.53 4.43 3.96
CA ASN A 119 -6.24 4.47 4.65
C ASN A 119 -6.14 3.43 5.78
N SER A 120 -7.24 3.17 6.50
CA SER A 120 -7.28 2.14 7.54
C SER A 120 -7.11 0.73 6.94
N LEU A 121 -7.80 0.44 5.84
CA LEU A 121 -7.66 -0.83 5.12
C LEU A 121 -6.23 -1.03 4.61
N GLN A 122 -5.60 0.01 4.06
CA GLN A 122 -4.19 -0.05 3.64
C GLN A 122 -3.25 -0.30 4.83
N SER A 123 -3.48 0.38 5.95
CA SER A 123 -2.66 0.21 7.15
C SER A 123 -2.70 -1.24 7.65
N ILE A 124 -3.89 -1.83 7.73
CA ILE A 124 -4.09 -3.22 8.13
C ILE A 124 -3.50 -4.16 7.08
N GLY A 125 -3.77 -3.93 5.79
CA GLY A 125 -3.29 -4.79 4.72
C GLY A 125 -1.77 -4.89 4.66
N ALA A 126 -1.07 -3.75 4.78
CA ALA A 126 0.38 -3.73 4.87
C ALA A 126 0.91 -4.44 6.12
N PHE A 127 0.22 -4.31 7.26
CA PHE A 127 0.60 -5.00 8.50
C PHE A 127 0.45 -6.53 8.37
N LEU A 128 -0.59 -7.03 7.71
CA LEU A 128 -0.74 -8.47 7.46
C LEU A 128 0.42 -9.05 6.63
N GLY A 129 0.94 -8.26 5.67
CA GLY A 129 2.15 -8.64 4.92
C GLY A 129 3.42 -8.69 5.79
N VAL A 130 3.49 -7.94 6.89
CA VAL A 130 4.58 -8.07 7.88
C VAL A 130 4.47 -9.38 8.63
N GLU A 131 3.29 -9.67 9.17
CA GLU A 131 3.02 -10.91 9.92
C GLU A 131 3.29 -12.15 9.06
N ALA A 132 2.85 -12.15 7.80
CA ALA A 132 3.10 -13.23 6.87
C ALA A 132 4.62 -13.47 6.67
N ALA A 133 5.41 -12.41 6.51
CA ALA A 133 6.84 -12.48 6.26
C ALA A 133 7.68 -12.87 7.48
N LEU A 134 7.13 -12.83 8.70
CA LEU A 134 7.84 -13.24 9.92
C LEU A 134 8.00 -14.77 10.06
N VAL A 135 7.31 -15.56 9.25
CA VAL A 135 7.35 -17.04 9.30
C VAL A 135 8.68 -17.60 8.74
N ASP A 136 9.30 -16.93 7.77
CA ASP A 136 10.60 -17.31 7.23
C ASP A 136 11.47 -16.06 7.01
N ILE A 137 12.34 -15.78 7.98
CA ILE A 137 13.08 -14.51 8.05
C ILE A 137 14.48 -14.69 7.45
N ASN A 138 14.61 -14.53 6.13
CA ASN A 138 15.89 -14.26 5.47
C ASN A 138 16.16 -12.75 5.35
N VAL A 139 17.35 -12.38 4.87
CA VAL A 139 17.78 -10.97 4.78
C VAL A 139 16.89 -10.14 3.85
N LEU A 140 16.41 -10.71 2.74
CA LEU A 140 15.54 -10.02 1.79
C LEU A 140 14.11 -9.87 2.31
N GLN A 141 13.55 -10.86 3.03
CA GLN A 141 12.23 -10.66 3.66
C GLN A 141 12.26 -9.58 4.74
N LYS A 142 13.38 -9.38 5.45
CA LYS A 142 13.52 -8.24 6.40
C LYS A 142 13.36 -6.88 5.71
N ILE A 143 13.79 -6.76 4.45
CA ILE A 143 13.61 -5.53 3.66
C ILE A 143 12.13 -5.31 3.38
N ILE A 144 11.41 -6.35 2.97
CA ILE A 144 9.96 -6.28 2.73
C ILE A 144 9.19 -5.98 4.03
N ILE A 145 9.56 -6.61 5.14
CA ILE A 145 8.99 -6.33 6.47
C ILE A 145 9.17 -4.87 6.83
N LEU A 146 10.36 -4.30 6.64
CA LEU A 146 10.62 -2.89 6.91
C LEU A 146 9.74 -1.99 6.03
N GLY A 147 9.69 -2.26 4.72
CA GLY A 147 8.89 -1.48 3.79
C GLY A 147 7.38 -1.55 4.09
N ASN A 148 6.85 -2.74 4.41
CA ASN A 148 5.45 -2.93 4.76
C ASN A 148 5.11 -2.32 6.12
N SER A 149 6.02 -2.37 7.10
CA SER A 149 5.86 -1.69 8.39
C SER A 149 5.74 -0.18 8.20
N MET A 150 6.58 0.41 7.35
CA MET A 150 6.53 1.83 7.02
C MET A 150 5.22 2.19 6.29
N GLN A 151 4.80 1.39 5.32
CA GLN A 151 3.50 1.59 4.64
C GLN A 151 2.33 1.55 5.62
N SER A 152 2.32 0.57 6.51
CA SER A 152 1.28 0.42 7.54
C SER A 152 1.20 1.66 8.44
N LEU A 153 2.35 2.12 8.93
CA LEU A 153 2.44 3.32 9.75
C LEU A 153 1.99 4.57 9.00
N GLY A 154 2.48 4.76 7.77
CA GLY A 154 2.16 5.92 6.95
C GLY A 154 0.68 6.05 6.62
N ALA A 155 0.04 4.94 6.23
CA ALA A 155 -1.40 4.88 6.01
C ALA A 155 -2.19 5.10 7.30
N GLY A 156 -1.73 4.52 8.42
CA GLY A 156 -2.35 4.72 9.74
C GLY A 156 -2.33 6.19 10.20
N LEU A 157 -1.23 6.91 9.97
CA LEU A 157 -1.11 8.34 10.27
C LEU A 157 -2.08 9.19 9.43
N GLN A 158 -2.26 8.85 8.15
CA GLN A 158 -3.24 9.53 7.28
C GLN A 158 -4.68 9.28 7.76
N ALA A 159 -5.01 8.04 8.13
CA ALA A 159 -6.32 7.71 8.71
C ALA A 159 -6.56 8.46 10.02
N TYR A 160 -5.56 8.51 10.90
CA TYR A 160 -5.63 9.22 12.18
C TYR A 160 -5.88 10.72 11.99
N GLN A 161 -5.15 11.37 11.09
CA GLN A 161 -5.38 12.79 10.79
C GLN A 161 -6.79 13.01 10.21
N GLY A 162 -7.26 12.13 9.33
CA GLY A 162 -8.63 12.21 8.79
C GLY A 162 -9.69 12.16 9.89
N VAL A 163 -9.54 11.26 10.87
CA VAL A 163 -10.43 11.19 12.03
C VAL A 163 -10.41 12.49 12.84
N LEU A 164 -9.22 13.07 13.08
CA LEU A 164 -9.12 14.35 13.79
C LEU A 164 -9.85 15.49 13.06
N ASN A 165 -9.76 15.53 11.73
CA ASN A 165 -10.41 16.55 10.92
C ASN A 165 -11.93 16.43 11.02
N VAL A 166 -12.48 15.22 10.84
CA VAL A 166 -13.93 14.98 10.95
C VAL A 166 -14.46 15.34 12.35
N LEU A 167 -13.74 14.98 13.41
CA LEU A 167 -14.14 15.28 14.79
C LEU A 167 -14.09 16.77 15.13
N LYS A 168 -13.20 17.55 14.49
CA LYS A 168 -13.14 19.01 14.64
C LYS A 168 -14.32 19.68 13.95
N ASP A 169 -14.66 19.25 12.74
CA ASP A 169 -15.83 19.72 11.99
C ASP A 169 -17.17 19.42 12.68
N GLU A 170 -17.20 18.52 13.66
CA GLU A 170 -18.38 18.28 14.52
C GLU A 170 -18.46 19.24 15.72
N LYS A 171 -17.32 19.77 16.18
CA LYS A 171 -17.22 20.58 17.39
C LYS A 171 -17.22 22.09 17.11
N GLU A 172 -16.82 22.52 15.91
CA GLU A 172 -16.74 23.94 15.58
C GLU A 172 -18.03 24.47 14.93
N ASN A 173 -18.79 25.20 15.76
CA ASN A 173 -19.72 26.26 15.37
C ASN A 173 -19.14 27.64 15.79
N LYS A 174 -17.81 27.77 15.97
CA LYS A 174 -17.16 28.99 16.50
C LYS A 174 -15.73 29.20 16.00
N ASP A 175 -15.56 30.23 15.17
CA ASP A 175 -14.52 31.26 15.23
C ASP A 175 -13.14 30.88 15.83
N ASN A 176 -12.43 29.92 15.27
CA ASN A 176 -10.99 29.83 15.48
C ASN A 176 -10.26 29.65 14.15
N ILE A 177 -9.50 30.67 13.78
CA ILE A 177 -8.49 30.63 12.73
C ILE A 177 -7.28 29.87 13.30
N PHE A 178 -7.42 28.56 13.53
CA PHE A 178 -6.25 27.70 13.64
C PHE A 178 -5.77 27.40 12.21
N ASP A 179 -4.46 27.54 11.98
CA ASP A 179 -3.86 27.50 10.65
C ASP A 179 -4.05 26.10 10.03
N LYS A 180 -4.80 26.00 8.91
CA LYS A 180 -5.12 24.74 8.18
C LYS A 180 -3.89 23.86 7.90
N LYS A 181 -2.68 24.44 7.94
CA LYS A 181 -1.40 23.73 7.77
C LYS A 181 -1.09 22.75 8.90
N ASP A 182 -1.39 23.10 10.15
CA ASP A 182 -1.11 22.20 11.28
C ASP A 182 -2.02 20.95 11.28
N GLU A 183 -3.17 21.05 10.60
CA GLU A 183 -4.18 19.98 10.51
C GLU A 183 -3.94 18.99 9.36
N ARG A 184 -2.87 19.19 8.58
CA ARG A 184 -2.55 18.34 7.43
C ARG A 184 -1.14 17.76 7.49
N ILE A 185 -0.33 18.22 8.45
CA ILE A 185 1.08 17.83 8.56
C ILE A 185 1.24 16.34 8.87
N ILE A 186 0.37 15.74 9.71
CA ILE A 186 0.46 14.31 10.05
C ILE A 186 0.14 13.46 8.82
N ALA A 187 -0.90 13.81 8.06
CA ALA A 187 -1.23 13.12 6.82
C ALA A 187 -0.10 13.26 5.78
N LEU A 188 0.50 14.45 5.65
CA LEU A 188 1.63 14.70 4.76
C LEU A 188 2.87 13.85 5.14
N ILE A 189 3.19 13.77 6.43
CA ILE A 189 4.28 12.89 6.90
C ILE A 189 3.92 11.43 6.61
N GLY A 190 2.68 11.03 6.90
CA GLY A 190 2.19 9.68 6.67
C GLY A 190 2.34 9.22 5.23
N ILE A 191 1.92 10.04 4.26
CA ILE A 191 1.97 9.67 2.84
C ILE A 191 3.41 9.53 2.32
N TRP A 192 4.35 10.35 2.80
CA TRP A 192 5.77 10.21 2.45
C TRP A 192 6.42 8.98 3.09
N ILE A 193 6.08 8.67 4.35
CA ILE A 193 6.52 7.42 5.00
C ILE A 193 6.01 6.22 4.19
N GLN A 194 4.75 6.25 3.76
CA GLN A 194 4.17 5.19 2.92
C GLN A 194 4.92 5.05 1.60
N ALA A 195 5.18 6.15 0.89
CA ALA A 195 5.91 6.13 -0.38
C ALA A 195 7.32 5.54 -0.26
N ILE A 196 8.06 5.91 0.79
CA ILE A 196 9.38 5.33 1.06
C ILE A 196 9.26 3.83 1.39
N GLY A 197 8.28 3.45 2.20
CA GLY A 197 8.02 2.05 2.53
C GLY A 197 7.73 1.20 1.30
N THR A 198 6.90 1.70 0.38
CA THR A 198 6.58 1.00 -0.88
C THR A 198 7.81 0.84 -1.76
N LEU A 199 8.68 1.86 -1.85
CA LEU A 199 9.95 1.75 -2.59
C LEU A 199 10.86 0.67 -2.00
N ILE A 200 11.00 0.63 -0.67
CA ILE A 200 11.79 -0.39 0.02
C ILE A 200 11.23 -1.79 -0.26
N SER A 201 9.90 -1.98 -0.12
CA SER A 201 9.25 -3.26 -0.43
C SER A 201 9.44 -3.68 -1.89
N ALA A 202 9.32 -2.75 -2.85
CA ALA A 202 9.51 -3.05 -4.27
C ALA A 202 10.94 -3.49 -4.59
N ILE A 203 11.95 -2.89 -3.95
CA ILE A 203 13.35 -3.34 -4.05
C ILE A 203 13.49 -4.76 -3.50
N GLY A 204 12.92 -5.03 -2.32
CA GLY A 204 12.94 -6.38 -1.72
C GLY A 204 12.29 -7.44 -2.62
N ILE A 205 11.10 -7.15 -3.15
CA ILE A 205 10.39 -8.05 -4.08
C ILE A 205 11.21 -8.29 -5.35
N THR A 206 11.82 -7.26 -5.91
CA THR A 206 12.66 -7.38 -7.11
C THR A 206 13.87 -8.27 -6.86
N ALA A 207 14.53 -8.08 -5.72
CA ALA A 207 15.71 -8.88 -5.34
C ALA A 207 15.38 -10.36 -5.14
N ILE A 208 14.27 -10.67 -4.44
CA ILE A 208 13.82 -12.06 -4.23
C ILE A 208 13.52 -12.74 -5.57
N GLU A 209 12.85 -12.03 -6.48
CA GLU A 209 12.49 -12.61 -7.78
C GLU A 209 13.72 -12.84 -8.66
N GLU A 210 14.73 -11.98 -8.57
CA GLU A 210 15.99 -12.17 -9.27
C GLU A 210 16.79 -13.37 -8.72
N GLU A 211 16.85 -13.53 -7.38
CA GLU A 211 17.47 -14.69 -6.73
C GLU A 211 16.79 -16.00 -7.16
N ASN A 212 15.46 -16.07 -7.10
CA ASN A 212 14.69 -17.23 -7.54
C ASN A 212 14.95 -17.59 -9.02
N ARG A 213 15.09 -16.58 -9.89
CA ARG A 213 15.39 -16.79 -11.31
C ARG A 213 16.80 -17.38 -11.51
N LEU A 214 17.79 -16.89 -10.77
CA LEU A 214 19.16 -17.40 -10.86
C LEU A 214 19.25 -18.85 -10.38
N GLU A 215 18.62 -19.18 -9.26
CA GLU A 215 18.56 -20.57 -8.76
C GLU A 215 17.90 -21.53 -9.75
N ASN A 216 16.83 -21.10 -10.41
CA ASN A 216 16.13 -21.94 -11.39
C ASN A 216 16.97 -22.19 -12.65
N ASN A 217 17.75 -21.19 -13.09
CA ASN A 217 18.66 -21.33 -14.21
C ASN A 217 19.81 -22.30 -13.87
N GLU A 218 20.43 -22.19 -12.69
CA GLU A 218 21.48 -23.11 -12.25
C GLU A 218 20.99 -24.57 -12.17
N LYS A 219 19.79 -24.80 -11.63
CA LYS A 219 19.18 -26.15 -11.61
C LYS A 219 18.97 -26.72 -13.01
N SER A 220 18.62 -25.87 -13.98
CA SER A 220 18.41 -26.29 -15.37
C SER A 220 19.72 -26.64 -16.09
N GLU A 221 20.83 -25.97 -15.77
CA GLU A 221 22.16 -26.28 -16.32
C GLU A 221 22.74 -27.57 -15.75
N ILE A 222 22.45 -27.93 -14.50
CA ILE A 222 22.90 -29.18 -13.87
C ILE A 222 22.19 -30.41 -14.44
N LEU A 223 21.02 -30.24 -15.05
CA LEU A 223 20.21 -31.33 -15.62
C LEU A 223 20.51 -31.65 -17.10
N ILE A 224 21.42 -30.92 -17.75
CA ILE A 224 21.85 -31.11 -19.15
C ILE A 224 23.24 -31.75 -19.20
#